data_AF-A0A4Q0J1A4-F1
#
_entry.id   AF-A0A4Q0J1A4-F1
#
_cell.length_a   1.000
_cell.length_b   1.000
_cell.length_c   1.000
_cell.angle_alpha   90.00
_cell.angle_beta   90.00
_cell.angle_gamma   90.00
#
_symmetry.space_group_name_H-M   'P 1'
#
loop_
_entity.id
_entity.type
_entity.pdbx_description
1 polymer ?
#
loop_
_entity_poly.entity_id
_entity_poly.type
_entity_poly.pdbx_seq_one_letter_code
_entity_poly.pdbx_strand_id
1 'polypeptide(L)' 'MKKYIILIALSVAAMTACTSTKLASVSDNERGEISWNAFCDARGYDRNDNTYLTMNEYLDTWCGSVEEENAFIKAGVEPY' A
#
# COMPACT_ATOMS: atom_id res chain seq x y z
N MET A 1 34.59 -37.41 28.96
CA MET A 1 35.18 -36.06 28.96
C MET A 1 34.38 -35.17 28.03
N LYS A 2 33.89 -34.03 28.53
CA LYS A 2 33.16 -32.98 27.80
C LYS A 2 33.92 -32.53 26.55
N LYS A 3 33.23 -32.36 25.42
CA LYS A 3 33.31 -31.17 24.54
C LYS A 3 31.97 -31.01 23.80
N TYR A 4 31.07 -30.22 24.39
CA TYR A 4 29.96 -29.60 23.68
C TYR A 4 30.55 -28.47 22.85
N ILE A 5 30.55 -28.58 21.51
CA ILE A 5 30.96 -27.49 20.63
C ILE A 5 30.02 -27.46 19.42
N ILE A 6 29.12 -26.48 19.48
CA ILE A 6 28.67 -25.57 18.41
C ILE A 6 27.76 -26.24 17.36
N LEU A 7 26.44 -26.16 17.56
CA LEU A 7 25.56 -25.04 17.17
C LEU A 7 25.42 -24.90 15.65
N ILE A 8 24.27 -25.40 15.18
CA ILE A 8 23.32 -24.68 14.32
C ILE A 8 23.92 -24.03 13.06
N ALA A 9 24.03 -24.83 11.99
CA ALA A 9 23.94 -24.30 10.63
C ALA A 9 22.47 -24.43 10.18
N LEU A 10 21.61 -23.58 10.74
CA LEU A 10 20.21 -23.47 10.33
C LEU A 10 20.14 -22.82 8.95
N SER A 11 19.44 -23.52 8.05
CA SER A 11 18.65 -22.94 6.95
C SER A 11 19.37 -21.99 5.99
N VAL A 12 19.96 -22.60 4.95
CA VAL A 12 19.53 -22.41 3.54
C VAL A 12 18.55 -21.25 3.35
N ALA A 13 19.06 -20.12 2.85
CA ALA A 13 18.55 -19.41 1.67
C ALA A 13 17.03 -19.45 1.37
N ALA A 14 16.17 -19.22 2.36
CA ALA A 14 14.70 -19.25 2.18
C ALA A 14 14.00 -17.95 2.57
N MET A 15 14.71 -16.82 2.55
CA MET A 15 14.10 -15.48 2.61
C MET A 15 14.84 -14.49 1.70
N THR A 16 15.22 -14.93 0.49
CA THR A 16 15.23 -13.98 -0.63
C THR A 16 13.78 -13.50 -0.80
N ALA A 17 13.56 -12.19 -0.67
CA ALA A 17 12.29 -11.48 -0.93
C ALA A 17 11.22 -11.45 0.19
N CYS A 18 11.57 -11.07 1.42
CA CYS A 18 10.63 -10.22 2.14
C CYS A 18 10.83 -8.82 1.58
N THR A 19 9.81 -8.28 0.93
CA THR A 19 9.74 -7.02 0.19
C THR A 19 10.11 -5.81 1.05
N SER A 20 11.38 -5.69 1.43
CA SER A 20 11.94 -4.40 1.79
C SER A 20 11.96 -3.57 0.50
N THR A 21 11.09 -2.57 0.49
CA THR A 21 11.29 -1.32 -0.24
C THR A 21 10.67 -1.19 -1.64
N LYS A 22 9.33 -1.31 -1.78
CA LYS A 22 8.59 -0.24 -2.53
C LYS A 22 8.39 1.02 -1.64
N LEU A 23 9.04 1.05 -0.48
CA LEU A 23 9.13 2.12 0.52
C LEU A 23 9.87 3.39 0.05
N ALA A 24 10.30 3.48 -1.21
CA ALA A 24 11.05 4.63 -1.71
C ALA A 24 10.26 5.35 -2.83
N SER A 25 9.54 6.39 -2.42
CA SER A 25 8.99 7.49 -3.23
C SER A 25 8.04 7.11 -4.37
N VAL A 26 6.83 6.66 -4.04
CA VAL A 26 5.70 6.81 -4.97
C VAL A 26 5.41 8.30 -5.10
N SER A 27 5.37 8.81 -6.34
CA SER A 27 5.10 10.23 -6.57
C SER A 27 3.70 10.62 -6.08
N ASP A 28 3.48 11.88 -5.72
CA ASP A 28 2.14 12.34 -5.30
C ASP A 28 1.09 12.11 -6.39
N ASN A 29 1.47 12.16 -7.67
CA ASN A 29 0.57 11.84 -8.77
C ASN A 29 0.16 10.35 -8.75
N GLU A 30 1.12 9.44 -8.59
CA GLU A 30 0.83 8.00 -8.51
C GLU A 30 0.03 7.66 -7.25
N ARG A 31 0.26 8.37 -6.12
CA ARG A 31 -0.59 8.25 -4.93
C ARG A 31 -2.01 8.74 -5.21
N GLY A 32 -2.16 9.89 -5.88
CA GLY A 32 -3.45 10.42 -6.30
C GLY A 32 -4.21 9.43 -7.19
N GLU A 33 -3.54 8.82 -8.16
CA GLU A 33 -4.13 7.79 -9.04
C GLU A 33 -4.55 6.54 -8.26
N ILE A 34 -3.75 6.06 -7.31
CA ILE A 34 -4.11 4.92 -6.45
C ILE A 34 -5.36 5.24 -5.62
N SER A 35 -5.37 6.41 -4.97
CA SER A 35 -6.49 6.84 -4.13
C SER A 35 -7.77 6.99 -4.95
N TRP A 36 -7.71 7.73 -6.06
CA TRP A 36 -8.86 7.97 -6.92
C TRP A 36 -9.44 6.68 -7.50
N ASN A 37 -8.59 5.78 -8.02
CA ASN A 37 -9.08 4.51 -8.57
C ASN A 37 -9.73 3.65 -7.49
N ALA A 38 -9.18 3.61 -6.28
CA ALA A 38 -9.76 2.86 -5.17
C ALA A 38 -11.09 3.44 -4.70
N PHE A 39 -11.22 4.78 -4.67
CA PHE A 39 -12.48 5.47 -4.40
C PHE A 39 -13.54 5.11 -5.44
N CYS A 40 -13.19 5.22 -6.73
CA CYS A 40 -14.10 4.89 -7.83
C CYS A 40 -14.54 3.43 -7.77
N ASP A 41 -13.62 2.49 -7.54
CA ASP A 41 -13.94 1.07 -7.41
C ASP A 41 -14.84 0.79 -6.19
N ALA A 42 -14.65 1.51 -5.08
CA ALA A 42 -15.44 1.35 -3.85
C ALA A 42 -16.86 1.92 -3.94
N ARG A 43 -17.03 3.04 -4.66
CA ARG A 43 -18.32 3.73 -4.82
C ARG A 43 -19.06 3.35 -6.11
N GLY A 44 -18.38 2.68 -7.04
CA GLY A 44 -18.93 2.31 -8.35
C GLY A 44 -18.94 3.45 -9.36
N TYR A 45 -18.06 4.45 -9.20
CA TYR A 45 -17.91 5.56 -10.14
C TYR A 45 -17.02 5.19 -11.34
N ASP A 46 -17.22 5.87 -12.47
CA ASP A 46 -16.28 5.80 -13.58
C ASP A 46 -14.97 6.52 -13.19
N ARG A 47 -13.83 5.95 -13.57
CA ARG A 47 -12.51 6.52 -13.24
C ARG A 47 -12.24 7.85 -13.94
N ASN A 48 -13.01 8.19 -14.98
CA ASN A 48 -12.96 9.47 -15.67
C ASN A 48 -14.09 10.41 -15.24
N ASP A 49 -14.91 10.04 -14.23
CA ASP A 49 -15.97 10.90 -13.71
C ASP A 49 -15.37 12.08 -12.93
N ASN A 50 -15.24 13.20 -13.61
CA ASN A 50 -14.76 14.46 -13.06
C ASN A 50 -15.89 15.43 -12.71
N THR A 51 -17.12 14.93 -12.50
CA THR A 51 -18.23 15.79 -12.11
C THR A 51 -18.01 16.36 -10.71
N TYR A 52 -18.55 17.56 -10.48
CA TYR A 52 -18.45 18.24 -9.18
C TYR A 52 -18.94 17.38 -8.00
N LEU A 53 -20.00 16.59 -8.21
CA LEU A 53 -20.57 15.73 -7.18
C LEU A 53 -19.58 14.65 -6.76
N THR A 54 -19.05 13.89 -7.73
CA THR A 54 -18.13 12.79 -7.49
C THR A 54 -16.81 13.27 -6.89
N MET A 55 -16.29 14.39 -7.41
CA MET A 55 -15.06 15.00 -6.88
C MET A 55 -15.23 15.48 -5.44
N ASN A 56 -16.36 16.10 -5.09
CA ASN A 56 -16.59 16.54 -3.72
C ASN A 56 -16.72 15.36 -2.76
N GLU A 57 -17.43 14.31 -3.14
CA GLU A 57 -17.55 13.12 -2.30
C GLU A 57 -16.19 12.46 -2.04
N TYR A 58 -15.31 12.42 -3.05
CA TYR A 58 -13.92 12.00 -2.91
C TYR A 58 -13.17 12.86 -1.89
N LEU A 59 -13.21 14.18 -2.04
CA LEU A 59 -12.49 15.10 -1.16
C LEU A 59 -13.04 15.10 0.28
N ASP A 60 -14.36 15.03 0.44
CA ASP A 60 -15.03 15.17 1.74
C ASP A 60 -15.06 13.87 2.55
N THR A 61 -15.11 12.72 1.87
CA THR A 61 -15.36 11.42 2.54
C THR A 61 -14.28 10.37 2.34
N TRP A 62 -13.38 10.55 1.38
CA TRP A 62 -12.35 9.57 1.06
C TRP A 62 -10.94 10.05 1.43
N CYS A 63 -10.55 11.25 1.01
CA CYS A 63 -9.23 11.78 1.34
C CYS A 63 -9.02 11.91 2.86
N GLY A 64 -7.95 11.30 3.37
CA GLY A 64 -7.62 11.21 4.80
C GLY A 64 -8.39 10.13 5.58
N SER A 65 -9.20 9.32 4.90
CA SER A 65 -9.95 8.23 5.54
C SER A 65 -9.08 6.99 5.80
N VAL A 66 -9.54 6.12 6.70
CA VAL A 66 -8.91 4.82 6.97
C VAL A 66 -9.02 3.92 5.73
N GLU A 67 -10.07 4.07 4.94
CA GLU A 67 -10.29 3.36 3.69
C GLU A 67 -9.25 3.74 2.63
N GLU A 68 -8.91 5.02 2.51
CA GLU A 68 -7.82 5.49 1.63
C GLU A 68 -6.46 4.95 2.10
N GLU A 69 -6.19 4.99 3.40
CA GLU A 69 -4.97 4.40 3.98
C GLU A 69 -4.86 2.89 3.65
N ASN A 70 -5.95 2.15 3.82
CA ASN A 70 -6.00 0.73 3.44
C ASN A 70 -5.77 0.50 1.94
N ALA A 71 -6.23 1.42 1.09
CA ALA A 71 -5.96 1.37 -0.35
C ALA A 71 -4.46 1.55 -0.64
N PHE A 72 -3.78 2.47 0.05
CA PHE A 72 -2.33 2.63 -0.06
C PHE A 72 -1.58 1.38 0.41
N ILE A 73 -1.94 0.83 1.57
CA ILE A 73 -1.32 -0.40 2.11
C ILE A 73 -1.49 -1.56 1.12
N LYS A 74 -2.70 -1.73 0.57
CA LYS A 74 -2.99 -2.77 -0.43
C LYS A 74 -2.17 -2.58 -1.71
N ALA A 75 -1.89 -1.35 -2.10
CA ALA A 75 -1.03 -1.01 -3.23
C ALA A 75 0.48 -1.10 -2.91
N GLY A 76 0.85 -1.42 -1.67
CA GLY A 76 2.24 -1.48 -1.21
C GLY A 76 2.88 -0.12 -1.02
N VAL A 77 2.08 0.92 -0.76
CA VAL A 77 2.49 2.30 -0.51
C VAL A 77 2.35 2.61 0.98
N GLU A 78 3.32 3.30 1.56
CA GLU A 78 3.27 3.72 2.96
C GLU A 78 2.19 4.82 3.13
N PRO A 79 1.26 4.66 4.10
CA PRO A 79 0.32 5.70 4.50
C PRO A 79 1.05 7.00 4.90
N TYR A 80 0.35 8.12 4.83
CA TYR A 80 0.90 9.41 5.28
C TYR A 80 0.99 9.48 6.81
#